data_AF-A0A3A1YMH4-F1
#
_entry.id   AF-A0A3A1YMH4-F1
#
_cell.length_a   1.000
_cell.length_b   1.000
_cell.length_c   1.000
_cell.angle_alpha   90.00
_cell.angle_beta   90.00
_cell.angle_gamma   90.00
#
_symmetry.space_group_name_H-M   'P 1'
#
loop_
_entity.id
_entity.type
_entity.pdbx_description
1 polymer ?
#
loop_
_entity_poly.entity_id
_entity_poly.type
_entity_poly.pdbx_seq_one_letter_code
_entity_poly.pdbx_strand_id
1 'polypeptide(L)'
;MFSRYTCTKLGLSLMLGLGVLNLATPSVAAPSASSLEKELDMLLKNNADFITVADHWISLLNSVYRGKTIPAKELSEYTSYYFSVINKKYKLENNKYSSESVDNFVRLFLACTQYSEVGRNSKNFSLYSKPCYLVRTVAAGGAFNADALQTLALLALRDDLQEKQAPSAKDKAQLQMLLNLDNLKTPFNIRYLGYQDYANYNLDDFFFKVYQVTIKK
;
A
#
# COMPACT_ATOMS: atom_id res chain seq x y z
N MET A 1 -13.03 54.76 -41.89
CA MET A 1 -12.63 54.78 -43.32
C MET A 1 -12.12 53.39 -43.69
N PHE A 2 -12.53 52.92 -44.86
CA PHE A 2 -12.39 51.56 -45.38
C PHE A 2 -10.95 51.14 -45.74
N SER A 3 -10.79 49.83 -45.98
CA SER A 3 -9.94 49.20 -47.02
C SER A 3 -8.54 48.73 -46.56
N ARG A 4 -7.96 47.58 -46.97
CA ARG A 4 -8.35 46.34 -47.66
C ARG A 4 -7.15 45.37 -47.53
N TYR A 5 -7.47 44.08 -47.63
CA TYR A 5 -6.66 42.86 -47.82
C TYR A 5 -5.31 42.93 -48.57
N THR A 6 -4.39 42.02 -48.20
CA THR A 6 -3.71 40.99 -49.06
C THR A 6 -2.74 40.19 -48.15
N CYS A 7 -2.96 38.91 -47.83
CA CYS A 7 -2.65 37.68 -48.59
C CYS A 7 -1.26 37.67 -49.26
N THR A 8 -0.27 37.03 -48.63
CA THR A 8 0.87 36.43 -49.35
C THR A 8 1.19 35.07 -48.72
N LYS A 9 1.11 34.02 -49.55
CA LYS A 9 1.52 32.65 -49.26
C LYS A 9 2.77 32.39 -50.11
N LEU A 10 3.87 32.00 -49.47
CA LEU A 10 5.09 31.37 -50.03
C LEU A 10 5.72 30.69 -48.80
N GLY A 11 5.75 29.38 -48.62
CA GLY A 11 5.90 28.30 -49.58
C GLY A 11 7.40 27.99 -49.72
N LEU A 12 7.93 27.06 -48.91
CA LEU A 12 8.96 26.11 -49.35
C LEU A 12 9.36 25.09 -48.26
N SER A 13 9.51 23.84 -48.70
CA SER A 13 10.47 22.84 -48.21
C SER A 13 10.17 22.20 -46.84
N LEU A 14 10.43 20.91 -46.59
CA LEU A 14 11.20 19.89 -47.28
C LEU A 14 10.81 18.53 -46.68
N MET A 15 10.70 17.50 -47.53
CA MET A 15 11.23 16.14 -47.35
C MET A 15 10.95 15.29 -46.09
N LEU A 16 10.60 14.04 -46.39
CA LEU A 16 11.01 12.78 -45.73
C LEU A 16 10.35 12.44 -44.39
N GLY A 17 9.74 11.26 -44.36
CA GLY A 17 9.39 10.61 -43.11
C GLY A 17 8.49 9.43 -43.34
N LEU A 18 9.11 8.28 -43.55
CA LEU A 18 8.54 6.93 -43.41
C LEU A 18 7.36 6.89 -42.45
N GLY A 19 6.31 6.17 -42.87
CA GLY A 19 5.12 5.91 -42.07
C GLY A 19 5.49 5.48 -40.66
N VAL A 20 5.31 6.39 -39.71
CA VAL A 20 5.20 6.04 -38.30
C VAL A 20 3.84 5.40 -38.17
N LEU A 21 3.81 4.06 -38.14
CA LEU A 21 2.73 3.35 -37.48
C LEU A 21 2.64 3.95 -36.09
N ASN A 22 1.65 4.83 -35.92
CA ASN A 22 1.22 5.30 -34.61
C ASN A 22 0.54 4.10 -33.97
N LEU A 23 1.34 3.18 -33.45
CA LEU A 23 0.90 2.15 -32.52
C LEU A 23 0.44 2.94 -31.30
N ALA A 24 -0.84 3.33 -31.31
CA ALA A 24 -1.54 3.79 -30.13
C ALA A 24 -1.35 2.71 -29.08
N THR A 25 -0.40 2.92 -28.18
CA THR A 25 -0.30 2.16 -26.94
C THR A 25 -1.69 2.22 -26.34
N PRO A 26 -2.35 1.09 -26.06
CA PRO A 26 -3.68 1.12 -25.46
C PRO A 26 -3.56 1.92 -24.18
N SER A 27 -4.12 3.13 -24.19
CA SER A 27 -4.26 3.94 -22.98
C SER A 27 -5.16 3.13 -22.08
N VAL A 28 -4.57 2.46 -21.09
CA VAL A 28 -5.33 1.77 -20.05
C VAL A 28 -6.18 2.87 -19.41
N ALA A 29 -7.47 2.89 -19.73
CA ALA A 29 -8.37 3.91 -19.24
C ALA A 29 -8.30 3.91 -17.71
N ALA A 30 -8.15 5.10 -17.11
CA ALA A 30 -8.18 5.22 -15.67
C ALA A 30 -9.45 4.53 -15.13
N PRO A 31 -9.35 3.72 -14.07
CA PRO A 31 -10.48 2.95 -13.58
C PRO A 31 -11.62 3.90 -13.16
N SER A 32 -12.83 3.58 -13.62
CA SER A 32 -14.03 4.34 -13.26
C SER A 32 -14.42 4.11 -11.80
N ALA A 33 -15.20 5.03 -11.21
CA ALA A 33 -15.76 4.84 -9.88
C ALA A 33 -16.54 3.52 -9.77
N SER A 34 -17.38 3.19 -10.75
CA SER A 34 -18.17 1.94 -10.73
C SER A 34 -17.32 0.67 -10.80
N SER A 35 -16.22 0.67 -11.56
CA SER A 35 -15.30 -0.49 -11.58
C SER A 35 -14.57 -0.65 -10.25
N LEU A 36 -14.17 0.46 -9.61
CA LEU A 36 -13.54 0.42 -8.30
C LEU A 36 -14.51 -0.03 -7.21
N GLU A 37 -15.77 0.37 -7.27
CA GLU A 37 -16.81 -0.10 -6.33
C GLU A 37 -16.97 -1.62 -6.37
N LYS A 38 -16.99 -2.22 -7.57
CA LYS A 38 -17.05 -3.69 -7.71
C LYS A 38 -15.82 -4.38 -7.14
N GLU A 39 -14.63 -3.81 -7.33
CA GLU A 39 -13.40 -4.34 -6.75
C GLU A 39 -13.38 -4.20 -5.23
N LEU A 40 -13.79 -3.05 -4.70
CA LEU A 40 -13.92 -2.80 -3.27
C LEU A 40 -14.93 -3.74 -2.61
N ASP A 41 -16.11 -3.94 -3.21
CA ASP A 41 -17.11 -4.90 -2.72
C ASP A 41 -16.53 -6.31 -2.60
N MET A 42 -15.81 -6.76 -3.63
CA MET A 42 -15.17 -8.07 -3.64
C MET A 42 -14.09 -8.18 -2.56
N LEU A 43 -13.17 -7.21 -2.50
CA LEU A 43 -12.04 -7.22 -1.56
C LEU A 43 -12.51 -7.10 -0.11
N LEU A 44 -13.47 -6.22 0.17
CA LEU A 44 -14.04 -6.03 1.51
C LEU A 44 -14.83 -7.25 1.96
N LYS A 45 -15.58 -7.89 1.06
CA LYS A 45 -16.30 -9.13 1.38
C LYS A 45 -15.35 -10.29 1.66
N ASN A 46 -14.33 -10.47 0.83
CA ASN A 46 -13.41 -11.62 0.92
C ASN A 46 -12.37 -11.48 2.03
N ASN A 47 -12.15 -10.25 2.52
CA ASN A 47 -11.15 -9.94 3.55
C ASN A 47 -11.76 -9.05 4.65
N ALA A 48 -12.98 -9.40 5.09
CA ALA A 48 -13.74 -8.59 6.06
C ALA A 48 -12.99 -8.38 7.38
N ASP A 49 -12.13 -9.32 7.77
CA ASP A 49 -11.30 -9.21 8.96
C ASP A 49 -10.24 -8.10 8.88
N PHE A 50 -9.80 -7.70 7.68
CA PHE A 50 -8.84 -6.59 7.52
C PHE A 50 -9.37 -5.30 8.14
N ILE A 51 -10.66 -5.01 7.95
CA ILE A 51 -11.29 -3.80 8.45
C ILE A 51 -11.41 -3.83 9.96
N THR A 52 -11.86 -4.96 10.52
CA THR A 52 -11.97 -5.14 11.98
C THR A 52 -10.61 -5.03 12.66
N VAL A 53 -9.58 -5.68 12.11
CA VAL A 53 -8.21 -5.63 12.66
C VAL A 53 -7.62 -4.23 12.51
N ALA A 54 -7.93 -3.51 11.43
CA ALA A 54 -7.46 -2.14 11.22
C ALA A 54 -8.08 -1.18 12.24
N ASP A 55 -9.38 -1.32 12.51
CA ASP A 55 -10.08 -0.53 13.54
C ASP A 55 -9.49 -0.77 14.95
N HIS A 56 -9.16 -2.03 15.27
CA HIS A 56 -8.46 -2.37 16.51
C HIS A 56 -7.04 -1.78 16.56
N TRP A 57 -6.28 -1.90 15.47
CA TRP A 57 -4.93 -1.35 15.37
C TRP A 57 -4.93 0.18 15.55
N ILE A 58 -5.88 0.90 14.97
CA ILE A 58 -6.02 2.36 15.15
C ILE A 58 -6.45 2.70 16.58
N SER A 59 -7.37 1.92 17.16
CA SER A 59 -7.82 2.13 18.54
C SER A 59 -6.67 1.97 19.53
N LEU A 60 -5.83 0.97 19.33
CA LEU A 60 -4.62 0.74 20.13
C LEU A 60 -3.53 1.79 19.87
N LEU A 61 -3.36 2.25 18.62
CA LEU A 61 -2.46 3.36 18.30
C LEU A 61 -2.84 4.60 19.14
N ASN A 62 -4.13 4.92 19.17
CA ASN A 62 -4.67 6.03 19.94
C ASN A 62 -4.58 5.82 21.45
N SER A 63 -4.86 4.63 21.96
CA SER A 63 -4.87 4.42 23.41
C SER A 63 -3.46 4.34 23.99
N VAL A 64 -2.50 3.77 23.25
CA VAL A 64 -1.13 3.55 23.72
C VAL A 64 -0.20 4.72 23.39
N TYR A 65 -0.33 5.32 22.21
CA TYR A 65 0.67 6.27 21.69
C TYR A 65 0.23 7.72 21.62
N ARG A 66 -1.05 8.04 21.84
CA ARG A 66 -1.52 9.43 21.80
C ARG A 66 -0.71 10.33 22.73
N GLY A 67 -0.24 11.45 22.19
CA GLY A 67 0.59 12.43 22.90
C GLY A 67 2.05 12.00 23.08
N LYS A 68 2.45 10.83 22.58
CA LYS A 68 3.83 10.33 22.70
C LYS A 68 4.68 10.68 21.48
N THR A 69 5.98 10.71 21.71
CA THR A 69 7.00 10.74 20.66
C THR A 69 7.64 9.37 20.55
N ILE A 70 7.54 8.72 19.39
CA ILE A 70 8.08 7.37 19.13
C ILE A 70 9.07 7.38 17.97
N PRO A 71 10.11 6.52 17.97
CA PRO A 71 10.94 6.30 16.80
C PRO A 71 10.13 5.71 15.64
N ALA A 72 10.53 6.02 14.40
CA ALA A 72 9.94 5.42 13.19
C ALA A 72 9.93 3.87 13.23
N LYS A 73 10.99 3.28 13.80
CA LYS A 73 11.09 1.83 13.99
C LYS A 73 9.95 1.27 14.85
N GLU A 74 9.62 1.94 15.96
CA GLU A 74 8.55 1.52 16.88
C GLU A 74 7.18 1.56 16.20
N LEU A 75 6.91 2.58 15.37
CA LEU A 75 5.70 2.60 14.55
C LEU A 75 5.65 1.44 13.55
N SER A 76 6.76 1.16 12.86
CA SER A 76 6.83 0.06 11.90
C SER A 76 6.65 -1.31 12.56
N GLU A 77 7.26 -1.53 13.72
CA GLU A 77 7.09 -2.74 14.54
C GLU A 77 5.64 -2.86 15.01
N TYR A 78 5.05 -1.76 15.46
CA TYR A 78 3.64 -1.75 15.83
C TYR A 78 2.71 -2.05 14.64
N THR A 79 3.04 -1.59 13.43
CA THR A 79 2.32 -1.96 12.20
C THR A 79 2.52 -3.43 11.83
N SER A 80 3.65 -4.05 12.15
CA SER A 80 3.86 -5.48 11.91
C SER A 80 2.81 -6.35 12.64
N TYR A 81 2.36 -5.95 13.83
CA TYR A 81 1.31 -6.67 14.57
C TYR A 81 -0.04 -6.69 13.85
N TYR A 82 -0.36 -5.70 13.01
CA TYR A 82 -1.54 -5.81 12.15
C TYR A 82 -1.39 -6.99 11.18
N PHE A 83 -0.19 -7.13 10.59
CA PHE A 83 0.11 -8.19 9.64
C PHE A 83 0.25 -9.57 10.28
N SER A 84 0.65 -9.69 11.55
CA SER A 84 0.65 -10.98 12.26
C SER A 84 -0.76 -11.60 12.29
N VAL A 85 -1.79 -10.75 12.37
CA VAL A 85 -3.18 -11.21 12.42
C VAL A 85 -3.74 -11.48 11.03
N ILE A 86 -3.51 -10.62 10.04
CA ILE A 86 -4.15 -10.76 8.72
C ILE A 86 -3.42 -11.70 7.76
N ASN A 87 -2.13 -11.97 7.98
CA ASN A 87 -1.29 -12.78 7.10
C ASN A 87 -1.56 -14.29 7.28
N LYS A 88 -2.78 -14.72 6.96
CA LYS A 88 -3.27 -16.11 7.17
C LYS A 88 -3.03 -17.02 5.97
N LYS A 89 -3.02 -16.47 4.75
CA LYS A 89 -2.84 -17.22 3.50
C LYS A 89 -1.46 -16.96 2.90
N TYR A 90 -0.43 -17.48 3.56
CA TYR A 90 0.95 -17.40 3.09
C TYR A 90 1.53 -18.78 2.76
N LYS A 91 2.59 -18.77 1.97
CA LYS A 91 3.47 -19.93 1.75
C LYS A 91 4.88 -19.56 2.15
N LEU A 92 5.49 -20.39 2.99
CA LEU A 92 6.88 -20.29 3.40
C LEU A 92 7.49 -21.69 3.39
N GLU A 93 8.15 -22.00 2.27
CA GLU A 93 8.77 -23.30 2.02
C GLU A 93 9.91 -23.16 1.00
N ASN A 94 10.91 -24.04 1.06
CA ASN A 94 12.02 -24.08 0.10
C ASN A 94 12.72 -22.72 -0.12
N ASN A 95 12.91 -21.95 0.96
CA ASN A 95 13.46 -20.58 0.93
C ASN A 95 12.68 -19.64 -0.01
N LYS A 96 11.37 -19.83 -0.15
CA LYS A 96 10.47 -18.94 -0.88
C LYS A 96 9.36 -18.47 0.04
N TYR A 97 8.98 -17.20 -0.10
CA TYR A 97 7.83 -16.63 0.57
C TYR A 97 6.88 -15.95 -0.42
N SER A 98 5.58 -16.14 -0.20
CA SER A 98 4.52 -15.35 -0.80
C SER A 98 3.32 -15.25 0.14
N SER A 99 2.52 -14.19 0.02
CA SER A 99 1.30 -14.01 0.82
C SER A 99 0.15 -13.44 0.02
N GLU A 100 -0.87 -14.28 -0.23
CA GLU A 100 -2.13 -13.85 -0.84
C GLU A 100 -2.86 -12.85 0.06
N SER A 101 -2.78 -13.03 1.39
CA SER A 101 -3.39 -12.11 2.36
C SER A 101 -2.83 -10.70 2.23
N VAL A 102 -1.50 -10.56 2.17
CA VAL A 102 -0.86 -9.25 2.10
C VAL A 102 -1.01 -8.66 0.69
N ASP A 103 -0.96 -9.48 -0.35
CA ASP A 103 -1.28 -9.05 -1.72
C ASP A 103 -2.70 -8.47 -1.81
N ASN A 104 -3.69 -9.12 -1.20
CA ASN A 104 -5.06 -8.62 -1.14
C ASN A 104 -5.16 -7.31 -0.33
N PHE A 105 -4.39 -7.17 0.75
CA PHE A 105 -4.34 -5.92 1.52
C PHE A 105 -3.77 -4.77 0.67
N VAL A 106 -2.67 -5.01 -0.04
CA VAL A 106 -2.06 -4.03 -0.96
C VAL A 106 -3.04 -3.65 -2.06
N ARG A 107 -3.73 -4.63 -2.67
CA ARG A 107 -4.77 -4.35 -3.68
C ARG A 107 -5.91 -3.50 -3.12
N LEU A 108 -6.39 -3.82 -1.92
CA LEU A 108 -7.45 -3.04 -1.25
C LEU A 108 -7.00 -1.61 -0.96
N PHE A 109 -5.77 -1.43 -0.47
CA PHE A 109 -5.17 -0.12 -0.24
C PHE A 109 -5.09 0.71 -1.53
N LEU A 110 -4.62 0.12 -2.64
CA LEU A 110 -4.51 0.80 -3.92
C LEU A 110 -5.89 1.18 -4.48
N ALA A 111 -6.86 0.26 -4.45
CA ALA A 111 -8.24 0.51 -4.87
C ALA A 111 -8.87 1.64 -4.04
N CYS A 112 -8.66 1.64 -2.72
CA CYS A 112 -9.14 2.70 -1.83
C CYS A 112 -8.50 4.05 -2.11
N THR A 113 -7.21 4.08 -2.45
CA THR A 113 -6.50 5.31 -2.81
C THR A 113 -7.09 5.90 -4.09
N GLN A 114 -7.24 5.09 -5.14
CA GLN A 114 -7.84 5.50 -6.41
C GLN A 114 -9.31 5.93 -6.25
N TYR A 115 -10.10 5.19 -5.47
CA TYR A 115 -11.50 5.53 -5.24
C TYR A 115 -11.67 6.86 -4.50
N SER A 116 -10.74 7.24 -3.62
CA SER A 116 -10.80 8.53 -2.93
C SER A 116 -10.64 9.74 -3.87
N GLU A 117 -10.08 9.53 -5.06
CA GLU A 117 -9.90 10.54 -6.10
C GLU A 117 -11.13 10.61 -7.01
N VAL A 118 -11.57 9.47 -7.55
CA VAL A 118 -12.62 9.42 -8.58
C VAL A 118 -14.04 9.22 -8.02
N GLY A 119 -14.15 8.72 -6.80
CA GLY A 119 -15.42 8.30 -6.17
C GLY A 119 -16.15 9.41 -5.42
N ARG A 120 -15.58 10.62 -5.29
CA ARG A 120 -16.15 11.70 -4.45
C ARG A 120 -17.59 12.09 -4.81
N ASN A 121 -17.95 11.96 -6.09
CA ASN A 121 -19.29 12.27 -6.60
C ASN A 121 -20.17 11.02 -6.75
N SER A 122 -19.68 9.84 -6.36
CA SER A 122 -20.48 8.62 -6.39
C SER A 122 -21.51 8.63 -5.27
N LYS A 123 -22.71 8.10 -5.57
CA LYS A 123 -23.76 7.86 -4.57
C LYS A 123 -23.31 6.87 -3.48
N ASN A 124 -22.33 6.03 -3.76
CA ASN A 124 -21.81 5.03 -2.83
C ASN A 124 -20.58 5.51 -2.05
N PHE A 125 -20.15 6.77 -2.19
CA PHE A 125 -18.91 7.25 -1.58
C PHE A 125 -18.86 7.04 -0.06
N SER A 126 -19.97 7.24 0.64
CA SER A 126 -20.07 7.07 2.10
C SER A 126 -19.90 5.62 2.54
N LEU A 127 -20.29 4.64 1.71
CA LEU A 127 -20.16 3.21 2.00
C LEU A 127 -18.69 2.80 2.17
N TYR A 128 -17.81 3.32 1.32
CA TYR A 128 -16.40 2.95 1.29
C TYR A 128 -15.50 3.90 2.09
N SER A 129 -16.00 5.07 2.47
CA SER A 129 -15.21 6.11 3.15
C SER A 129 -14.52 5.61 4.42
N LYS A 130 -15.27 4.97 5.34
CA LYS A 130 -14.70 4.44 6.59
C LYS A 130 -13.75 3.26 6.34
N PRO A 131 -14.13 2.18 5.62
CA PRO A 131 -13.21 1.08 5.32
C PRO A 131 -11.91 1.55 4.66
N CYS A 132 -12.01 2.45 3.67
CA CYS A 132 -10.83 2.96 2.97
C CYS A 132 -9.95 3.85 3.84
N TYR A 133 -10.53 4.63 4.74
CA TYR A 133 -9.76 5.36 5.74
C TYR A 133 -8.95 4.39 6.63
N LEU A 134 -9.60 3.36 7.17
CA LEU A 134 -8.95 2.37 8.04
C LEU A 134 -7.76 1.67 7.35
N VAL A 135 -7.98 1.16 6.14
CA VAL A 135 -6.94 0.50 5.35
C VAL A 135 -5.79 1.45 5.01
N ARG A 136 -6.10 2.68 4.59
CA ARG A 136 -5.08 3.67 4.25
C ARG A 136 -4.27 4.09 5.48
N THR A 137 -4.88 4.21 6.67
CA THR A 137 -4.10 4.50 7.88
C THR A 137 -3.13 3.37 8.19
N VAL A 138 -3.55 2.11 8.12
CA VAL A 138 -2.61 0.98 8.33
C VAL A 138 -1.50 1.00 7.29
N ALA A 139 -1.82 1.27 6.02
CA ALA A 139 -0.83 1.41 4.96
C ALA A 139 0.15 2.57 5.21
N ALA A 140 -0.29 3.65 5.86
CA ALA A 140 0.58 4.75 6.30
C ALA A 140 1.61 4.28 7.35
N GLY A 141 1.24 3.32 8.21
CA GLY A 141 2.17 2.65 9.12
C GLY A 141 3.33 1.95 8.39
N GLY A 142 3.06 1.42 7.19
CA GLY A 142 4.07 0.89 6.26
C GLY A 142 4.57 1.90 5.21
N ALA A 143 4.44 3.21 5.49
CA ALA A 143 4.82 4.31 4.60
C ALA A 143 4.29 4.18 3.15
N PHE A 144 3.08 3.65 2.99
CA PHE A 144 2.40 3.39 1.71
C PHE A 144 3.19 2.53 0.72
N ASN A 145 4.21 1.82 1.17
CA ASN A 145 5.10 1.06 0.30
C ASN A 145 4.74 -0.43 0.34
N ALA A 146 4.32 -0.99 -0.81
CA ALA A 146 3.88 -2.38 -0.91
C ALA A 146 4.94 -3.39 -0.46
N ASP A 147 6.20 -3.18 -0.88
CA ASP A 147 7.36 -4.00 -0.50
C ASP A 147 7.61 -3.95 1.02
N ALA A 148 7.42 -2.77 1.64
CA ALA A 148 7.53 -2.61 3.08
C ALA A 148 6.38 -3.31 3.83
N LEU A 149 5.13 -3.21 3.35
CA LEU A 149 3.98 -3.92 3.95
C LEU A 149 4.19 -5.45 3.92
N GLN A 150 4.71 -5.96 2.80
CA GLN A 150 5.11 -7.36 2.66
C GLN A 150 6.27 -7.74 3.59
N THR A 151 7.26 -6.86 3.74
CA THR A 151 8.37 -7.04 4.69
C THR A 151 7.88 -7.08 6.13
N LEU A 152 6.96 -6.18 6.52
CA LEU A 152 6.35 -6.17 7.85
C LEU A 152 5.60 -7.47 8.14
N ALA A 153 4.92 -8.05 7.16
CA ALA A 153 4.26 -9.34 7.31
C ALA A 153 5.24 -10.51 7.51
N LEU A 154 6.40 -10.49 6.86
CA LEU A 154 7.50 -11.44 7.11
C LEU A 154 8.06 -11.31 8.52
N LEU A 155 8.32 -10.07 8.97
CA LEU A 155 8.82 -9.80 10.30
C LEU A 155 7.82 -10.25 11.37
N ALA A 156 6.54 -9.98 11.15
CA ALA A 156 5.46 -10.44 12.02
C ALA A 156 5.41 -11.97 12.15
N LEU A 157 5.62 -12.71 11.06
CA LEU A 157 5.72 -14.18 11.10
C LEU A 157 6.94 -14.64 11.89
N ARG A 158 8.09 -13.97 11.73
CA ARG A 158 9.30 -14.30 12.49
C ARG A 158 9.05 -14.12 13.98
N ASP A 159 8.50 -12.97 14.35
CA ASP A 159 8.28 -12.60 15.75
C ASP A 159 7.24 -13.54 16.41
N ASP A 160 6.16 -13.89 15.69
CA ASP A 160 5.16 -14.88 16.16
C ASP A 160 5.76 -16.28 16.38
N LEU A 161 6.62 -16.74 15.47
CA LEU A 161 7.30 -18.03 15.64
C LEU A 161 8.33 -18.00 16.76
N GLN A 162 9.02 -16.88 16.97
CA GLN A 162 9.95 -16.69 18.09
C GLN A 162 9.22 -16.69 19.43
N GLU A 163 8.12 -15.96 19.55
CA GLU A 163 7.30 -15.88 20.77
C GLU A 163 6.74 -17.25 21.16
N LYS A 164 6.26 -18.01 20.16
CA LYS A 164 5.78 -19.39 20.35
C LYS A 164 6.89 -20.41 20.56
N GLN A 165 8.15 -19.99 20.49
CA GLN A 165 9.34 -20.85 20.58
C GLN A 165 9.38 -21.97 19.52
N ALA A 166 8.75 -21.74 18.35
CA ALA A 166 8.69 -22.66 17.22
C ALA A 166 8.43 -24.13 17.66
N PRO A 167 7.21 -24.44 18.13
CA PRO A 167 6.94 -25.66 18.90
C PRO A 167 7.09 -26.95 18.08
N SER A 168 7.00 -26.88 16.74
CA SER A 168 7.18 -28.02 15.85
C SER A 168 8.47 -27.96 15.02
N ALA A 169 8.90 -29.11 14.48
CA ALA A 169 10.02 -29.16 13.54
C ALA A 169 9.80 -28.29 12.30
N LYS A 170 8.54 -28.21 11.82
CA LYS A 170 8.13 -27.34 10.72
C LYS A 170 8.32 -25.87 11.10
N ASP A 171 7.87 -25.47 12.28
CA ASP A 171 8.00 -24.09 12.77
C ASP A 171 9.47 -23.70 12.94
N LYS A 172 10.31 -24.63 13.43
CA LYS A 172 11.76 -24.39 13.54
C LYS A 172 12.41 -24.18 12.19
N ALA A 173 12.04 -25.00 11.20
CA ALA A 173 12.53 -24.85 9.83
C ALA A 173 12.09 -23.50 9.24
N GLN A 174 10.83 -23.10 9.44
CA GLN A 174 10.31 -21.80 9.00
C GLN A 174 11.00 -20.62 9.70
N LEU A 175 11.17 -20.70 11.01
CA LEU A 175 11.90 -19.69 11.79
C LEU A 175 13.35 -19.56 11.29
N GLN A 176 14.03 -20.67 11.00
CA GLN A 176 15.39 -20.64 10.45
C GLN A 176 15.46 -19.96 9.08
N MET A 177 14.43 -20.12 8.24
CA MET A 177 14.32 -19.37 6.97
C MET A 177 14.14 -17.87 7.24
N LEU A 178 13.29 -17.50 8.20
CA LEU A 178 13.00 -16.10 8.56
C LEU A 178 14.12 -15.41 9.34
N LEU A 179 15.06 -16.16 9.93
CA LEU A 179 16.28 -15.60 10.50
C LEU A 179 17.34 -15.28 9.42
N ASN A 180 17.18 -15.83 8.22
CA ASN A 180 18.08 -15.66 7.08
C ASN A 180 17.35 -14.94 5.92
N LEU A 181 16.70 -13.81 6.21
CA LEU A 181 15.85 -13.08 5.24
C LEU A 181 16.56 -12.77 3.92
N ASP A 182 17.86 -12.47 3.95
CA ASP A 182 18.64 -12.15 2.74
C ASP A 182 18.71 -13.31 1.73
N ASN A 183 18.48 -14.55 2.18
CA ASN A 183 18.46 -15.75 1.34
C ASN A 183 17.04 -16.17 0.93
N LEU A 184 16.02 -15.47 1.43
CA LEU A 184 14.62 -15.78 1.15
C LEU A 184 14.21 -15.18 -0.20
N LYS A 185 13.74 -16.03 -1.11
CA LYS A 185 13.24 -15.59 -2.42
C LYS A 185 11.81 -15.08 -2.26
N THR A 186 11.61 -13.81 -2.59
CA THR A 186 10.34 -13.10 -2.50
C THR A 186 9.93 -12.52 -3.85
N PRO A 187 8.62 -12.32 -4.12
CA PRO A 187 8.15 -11.61 -5.31
C PRO A 187 8.25 -10.08 -5.17
N PHE A 188 8.72 -9.58 -4.03
CA PHE A 188 8.91 -8.17 -3.68
C PHE A 188 10.33 -7.96 -3.16
N ASN A 189 10.81 -6.71 -3.11
CA ASN A 189 12.10 -6.42 -2.49
C ASN A 189 11.94 -6.31 -0.98
N ILE A 190 12.80 -6.98 -0.21
CA ILE A 190 12.81 -6.80 1.24
C ILE A 190 13.20 -5.34 1.54
N ARG A 191 12.31 -4.62 2.22
CA ARG A 191 12.45 -3.19 2.52
C ARG A 191 12.12 -2.91 3.98
N TYR A 192 13.15 -2.57 4.75
CA TYR A 192 12.99 -2.06 6.11
C TYR A 192 12.68 -0.56 6.07
N LEU A 193 11.77 -0.12 6.93
CA LEU A 193 11.37 1.29 7.02
C LEU A 193 12.33 2.06 7.94
N GLY A 194 12.81 3.19 7.46
CA GLY A 194 13.48 4.21 8.25
C GLY A 194 12.64 5.47 8.36
N TYR A 195 13.10 6.43 9.17
CA TYR A 195 12.41 7.72 9.31
C TYR A 195 12.18 8.45 7.97
N GLN A 196 13.12 8.33 7.03
CA GLN A 196 13.01 8.98 5.72
C GLN A 196 11.82 8.47 4.90
N ASP A 197 11.42 7.20 5.05
CA ASP A 197 10.24 6.67 4.37
C ASP A 197 8.97 7.39 4.83
N TYR A 198 8.85 7.70 6.12
CA TYR A 198 7.75 8.47 6.67
C TYR A 198 7.80 9.94 6.25
N ALA A 199 8.98 10.55 6.31
CA ALA A 199 9.18 11.96 5.93
C ALA A 199 8.85 12.23 4.46
N ASN A 200 9.16 11.29 3.55
CA ASN A 200 8.88 11.44 2.11
C ASN A 200 7.38 11.59 1.78
N TYR A 201 6.50 11.14 2.67
CA TYR A 201 5.04 11.23 2.52
C TYR A 201 4.40 12.16 3.56
N ASN A 202 5.20 12.97 4.29
CA ASN A 202 4.74 13.83 5.40
C ASN A 202 3.89 13.07 6.42
N LEU A 203 4.27 11.82 6.71
CA LEU A 203 3.48 10.96 7.58
C LEU A 203 3.63 11.34 9.06
N ASP A 204 4.74 11.95 9.43
CA ASP A 204 4.92 12.59 10.73
C ASP A 204 3.81 13.63 11.01
N ASP A 205 3.51 14.50 10.05
CA ASP A 205 2.42 15.48 10.16
C ASP A 205 1.04 14.80 10.19
N PHE A 206 0.83 13.77 9.37
CA PHE A 206 -0.41 12.99 9.38
C PHE A 206 -0.66 12.33 10.75
N PHE A 207 0.33 11.61 11.28
CA PHE A 207 0.20 10.92 12.56
C PHE A 207 0.08 11.91 13.73
N PHE A 208 0.72 13.08 13.65
CA PHE A 208 0.55 14.14 14.63
C PHE A 208 -0.86 14.73 14.59
N LYS A 209 -1.37 15.14 13.42
CA LYS A 209 -2.68 15.80 13.30
C LYS A 209 -3.83 14.86 13.65
N VAL A 210 -3.76 13.61 13.25
CA VAL A 210 -4.87 12.66 13.38
C VAL A 210 -4.82 11.90 14.71
N TYR A 211 -3.62 11.56 15.19
CA TYR A 211 -3.44 10.67 16.35
C TYR A 211 -2.62 11.31 17.48
N GLN A 212 -2.12 12.53 17.31
CA GLN A 212 -1.22 13.22 18.26
C GLN A 212 0.04 12.39 18.56
N VAL A 213 0.52 11.62 17.58
CA VAL A 213 1.75 10.83 17.67
C VAL A 213 2.86 11.56 16.92
N THR A 214 3.98 11.85 17.59
CA THR A 214 5.15 12.43 16.94
C THR A 214 6.14 11.34 16.56
N ILE A 215 6.50 11.26 15.27
CA ILE A 215 7.50 10.30 14.78
C ILE A 215 8.87 10.98 14.75
N LYS A 216 9.90 10.33 15.31
CA LYS A 216 11.28 10.81 15.27
C LYS A 216 12.24 9.84 14.56
N LYS A 217 13.40 10.37 14.21
CA LYS A 217 14.56 9.63 13.70
C LYS A 217 15.04 8.57 14.68
#